data_AF-A0A2D7JBW0-F1
#
_entry.id   AF-A0A2D7JBW0-F1
#
_cell.length_a   1.000
_cell.length_b   1.000
_cell.length_c   1.000
_cell.angle_alpha   90.00
_cell.angle_beta   90.00
_cell.angle_gamma   90.00
#
_symmetry.space_group_name_H-M   'P 1'
#
loop_
_entity.id
_entity.type
_entity.pdbx_description
1 polymer ?
#
loop_
_entity_poly.entity_id
_entity_poly.type
_entity_poly.pdbx_seq_one_letter_code
_entity_poly.pdbx_strand_id
1 'polypeptide(L)'
;MGVYLGEGLPVNLEDCDFNWDVLGRTNPDWTREQKIASIRQSVESRNQKFDIWGWKYPRVDLYLKDIHSQVVNPMFVCVFRDVVASTWRSVVRRGQPAADVIRYALELQANQLTLLDETGAPSLLVSYEKAIDDPLQLAASLNQFMGLGFSRKELKDHAKRVNAQMGYQASEV
;
A
#
# COMPACT_ATOMS: atom_id res chain seq x y z
N MET A 1 11.13 -6.39 -4.82
CA MET A 1 11.83 -6.33 -6.11
C MET A 1 12.92 -5.26 -6.07
N GLY A 2 13.79 -5.28 -5.05
CA GLY A 2 14.90 -4.31 -4.94
C GLY A 2 14.54 -2.87 -4.51
N VAL A 3 13.27 -2.44 -4.61
CA VAL A 3 12.83 -1.10 -4.19
C VAL A 3 12.81 -0.97 -2.67
N TYR A 4 13.35 0.14 -2.14
CA TYR A 4 13.26 0.49 -0.72
C TYR A 4 11.83 0.86 -0.34
N LEU A 5 11.28 0.19 0.68
CA LEU A 5 9.89 0.39 1.16
C LEU A 5 9.81 0.83 2.63
N GLY A 6 10.95 1.21 3.22
CA GLY A 6 11.07 1.49 4.66
C GLY A 6 11.94 0.45 5.39
N GLU A 7 12.28 0.77 6.64
CA GLU A 7 13.07 -0.06 7.52
C GLU A 7 12.20 -0.69 8.61
N GLY A 8 12.63 -1.86 9.13
CA GLY A 8 11.95 -2.51 10.25
C GLY A 8 10.48 -2.81 10.01
N LEU A 9 10.12 -3.15 8.76
CA LEU A 9 8.72 -3.29 8.37
C LEU A 9 8.00 -4.37 9.21
N PRO A 10 6.81 -4.06 9.77
CA PRO A 10 5.96 -5.03 10.45
C PRO A 10 5.46 -6.14 9.51
N VAL A 11 4.80 -7.16 10.06
CA VAL A 11 4.30 -8.33 9.29
C VAL A 11 3.34 -7.92 8.16
N ASN A 12 2.57 -6.85 8.35
CA ASN A 12 1.69 -6.29 7.32
C ASN A 12 2.44 -5.45 6.27
N LEU A 13 3.76 -5.28 6.38
CA LEU A 13 4.63 -4.55 5.48
C LEU A 13 4.25 -3.08 5.30
N GLU A 14 3.53 -2.50 6.26
CA GLU A 14 3.18 -1.09 6.24
C GLU A 14 4.33 -0.25 6.80
N ASP A 15 4.62 0.85 6.13
CA ASP A 15 5.74 1.71 6.49
C ASP A 15 5.39 2.61 7.67
N CYS A 16 6.05 2.42 8.81
CA CYS A 16 5.77 3.16 10.04
C CYS A 16 5.91 4.68 9.88
N ASP A 17 6.82 5.15 9.01
CA ASP A 17 7.04 6.59 8.77
C ASP A 17 5.85 7.25 8.05
N PHE A 18 5.03 6.44 7.37
CA PHE A 18 3.89 6.88 6.56
C PHE A 18 2.54 6.38 7.13
N ASN A 19 2.57 5.53 8.16
CA ASN A 19 1.38 4.94 8.73
C ASN A 19 0.71 5.90 9.72
N TRP A 20 -0.40 6.51 9.30
CA TRP A 20 -1.14 7.49 10.07
C TRP A 20 -1.56 7.00 11.46
N ASP A 21 -1.95 5.73 11.56
CA ASP A 21 -2.37 5.11 12.82
C ASP A 21 -1.18 4.87 13.75
N VAL A 22 -0.02 4.45 13.21
CA VAL A 22 1.21 4.32 13.99
C VAL A 22 1.65 5.69 14.51
N LEU A 23 1.72 6.71 13.64
CA LEU A 23 2.09 8.07 14.05
C LEU A 23 1.15 8.61 15.14
N GLY A 24 -0.14 8.29 15.06
CA GLY A 24 -1.12 8.67 16.08
C GLY A 24 -0.97 7.92 17.40
N ARG A 25 -0.56 6.65 17.38
CA ARG A 25 -0.33 5.87 18.61
C ARG A 25 1.00 6.23 19.28
N THR A 26 2.07 6.44 18.51
CA THR A 26 3.39 6.77 19.05
C THR A 26 3.49 8.21 19.51
N ASN A 27 2.73 9.12 18.88
CA ASN A 27 2.72 10.54 19.20
C ASN A 27 1.26 11.03 19.38
N PRO A 28 0.60 10.70 20.50
CA PRO A 28 -0.81 11.00 20.72
C PRO A 28 -1.11 12.50 20.75
N ASP A 29 -0.15 13.32 21.19
CA ASP A 29 -0.28 14.78 21.28
C ASP A 29 0.00 15.50 19.95
N TRP A 30 0.40 14.79 18.89
CA TRP A 30 0.68 15.42 17.61
C TRP A 30 -0.59 15.88 16.91
N THR A 31 -0.60 17.15 16.50
CA THR A 31 -1.63 17.68 15.59
C THR A 31 -1.52 17.05 14.21
N ARG A 32 -2.54 17.27 13.37
CA ARG A 32 -2.53 16.84 11.98
C ARG A 32 -1.31 17.41 11.24
N GLU A 33 -1.03 18.69 11.43
CA GLU A 33 0.05 19.42 10.78
C GLU A 33 1.41 18.83 11.16
N GLN A 34 1.60 18.42 12.42
CA GLN A 34 2.83 17.78 12.88
C GLN A 34 3.03 16.39 12.24
N LYS A 35 1.96 15.59 12.12
CA LYS A 35 2.02 14.30 11.39
C LYS A 35 2.37 14.49 9.92
N ILE A 36 1.75 15.46 9.25
CA ILE A 36 2.05 15.80 7.86
C ILE A 36 3.50 16.28 7.71
N ALA A 37 3.98 17.13 8.63
CA ALA A 37 5.36 17.60 8.62
C ALA A 37 6.36 16.44 8.76
N SER A 38 6.08 15.49 9.65
CA SER A 38 6.89 14.28 9.80
C SER A 38 6.90 13.44 8.52
N ILE A 39 5.74 13.23 7.88
CA ILE A 39 5.67 12.50 6.60
C ILE A 39 6.46 13.23 5.50
N ARG A 40 6.36 14.57 5.41
CA ARG A 40 7.13 15.37 4.45
C ARG A 40 8.62 15.24 4.67
N GLN A 41 9.08 15.22 5.92
CA GLN A 41 10.49 15.00 6.25
C GLN A 41 10.97 13.61 5.78
N SER A 42 10.13 12.58 5.93
CA SER A 42 10.43 11.24 5.41
C SER A 42 10.52 11.22 3.88
N VAL A 43 9.61 11.91 3.17
CA VAL A 43 9.66 12.08 1.71
C VAL A 43 10.97 12.75 1.28
N GLU A 44 11.32 13.88 1.89
CA GLU A 44 12.54 14.62 1.57
C GLU A 44 13.80 13.79 1.82
N SER A 45 13.87 13.12 2.98
CA SER A 45 15.03 12.28 3.31
C SER A 45 15.20 11.14 2.30
N ARG A 46 14.12 10.54 1.83
CA ARG A 46 14.17 9.44 0.86
C ARG A 46 14.49 9.91 -0.55
N ASN A 47 13.95 11.06 -0.97
CA ASN A 47 14.32 11.70 -2.24
C ASN A 47 15.83 11.98 -2.34
N GLN A 48 16.50 12.25 -1.21
CA GLN A 48 17.95 12.49 -1.18
C GLN A 48 18.79 11.20 -1.16
N LYS A 49 18.23 10.09 -0.67
CA LYS A 49 18.97 8.85 -0.40
C LYS A 49 18.81 7.77 -1.47
N PHE A 50 17.67 7.76 -2.17
CA PHE A 50 17.30 6.65 -3.05
C PHE A 50 16.82 7.18 -4.40
N ASP A 51 17.29 6.56 -5.48
CA ASP A 51 16.80 6.85 -6.83
C ASP A 51 15.36 6.38 -7.03
N ILE A 52 15.02 5.22 -6.44
CA ILE A 52 13.68 4.63 -6.47
C ILE A 52 13.34 4.15 -5.06
N TRP A 53 12.23 4.63 -4.53
CA TRP A 53 11.69 4.23 -3.24
C TRP A 53 10.16 4.24 -3.28
N GLY A 54 9.56 3.62 -2.28
CA GLY A 54 8.12 3.67 -2.08
C GLY A 54 7.76 3.48 -0.61
N TRP A 55 6.46 3.42 -0.35
CA TRP A 55 5.91 3.04 0.93
C TRP A 55 4.57 2.34 0.68
N LYS A 56 4.14 1.53 1.66
CA LYS A 56 2.81 0.92 1.64
C LYS A 56 2.02 1.44 2.82
N TYR A 57 0.86 2.03 2.54
CA TYR A 57 -0.14 2.33 3.55
C TYR A 57 -1.55 2.32 2.92
N PRO A 58 -2.49 1.47 3.40
CA PRO A 58 -3.82 1.33 2.79
C PRO A 58 -4.68 2.60 2.81
N ARG A 59 -4.40 3.51 3.75
CA ARG A 59 -5.18 4.72 4.01
C ARG A 59 -4.45 6.00 3.60
N VAL A 60 -3.73 5.95 2.48
CA VAL A 60 -2.98 7.11 1.94
C VAL A 60 -3.91 8.30 1.63
N ASP A 61 -5.22 8.06 1.45
CA ASP A 61 -6.26 9.08 1.30
C ASP A 61 -6.25 10.14 2.39
N LEU A 62 -5.78 9.79 3.60
CA LEU A 62 -5.75 10.69 4.75
C LEU A 62 -4.80 11.89 4.60
N TYR A 63 -3.77 11.76 3.76
CA TYR A 63 -2.70 12.76 3.67
C TYR A 63 -2.09 12.95 2.29
N LEU A 64 -2.42 12.13 1.28
CA LEU A 64 -1.76 12.23 -0.03
C LEU A 64 -1.89 13.63 -0.62
N LYS A 65 -3.08 14.25 -0.53
CA LYS A 65 -3.33 15.62 -1.04
C LYS A 65 -2.36 16.64 -0.45
N ASP A 66 -1.98 16.49 0.82
CA ASP A 66 -1.07 17.42 1.51
C ASP A 66 0.40 17.25 1.12
N ILE A 67 0.77 16.06 0.61
CA ILE A 67 2.17 15.73 0.32
C ILE A 67 2.45 15.51 -1.17
N HIS A 68 1.42 15.49 -2.03
CA HIS A 68 1.56 15.06 -3.42
C HIS A 68 2.59 15.88 -4.20
N SER A 69 2.71 17.18 -3.92
CA SER A 69 3.64 18.07 -4.61
C SER A 69 5.10 17.87 -4.20
N GLN A 70 5.37 17.15 -3.10
CA GLN A 70 6.70 16.77 -2.65
C GLN A 70 7.14 15.39 -3.15
N VAL A 71 6.20 14.57 -3.62
CA VAL A 71 6.50 13.24 -4.15
C VAL A 71 6.90 13.38 -5.62
N VAL A 72 8.16 13.06 -5.93
CA VAL A 72 8.72 13.22 -7.28
C VAL A 72 8.35 12.00 -8.12
N ASN A 73 7.77 12.22 -9.31
CA ASN A 73 7.39 11.18 -10.28
C ASN A 73 6.62 10.00 -9.64
N PRO A 74 5.49 10.26 -8.94
CA PRO A 74 4.77 9.20 -8.25
C PRO A 74 4.26 8.13 -9.22
N MET A 75 4.30 6.88 -8.78
CA MET A 75 3.62 5.76 -9.43
C MET A 75 2.78 5.04 -8.37
N PHE A 76 1.55 4.67 -8.71
CA PHE A 76 0.67 3.99 -7.78
C PHE A 76 0.50 2.52 -8.15
N VAL A 77 0.63 1.64 -7.15
CA VAL A 77 0.26 0.22 -7.26
C VAL A 77 -0.93 0.00 -6.32
N CYS A 78 -2.11 -0.13 -6.91
CA CYS A 78 -3.37 -0.22 -6.15
C CYS A 78 -3.90 -1.64 -6.18
N VAL A 79 -3.92 -2.27 -5.01
CA VAL A 79 -4.37 -3.65 -4.85
C VAL A 79 -5.84 -3.68 -4.46
N PHE A 80 -6.66 -4.23 -5.34
CA PHE A 80 -8.07 -4.53 -5.11
C PHE A 80 -8.22 -5.98 -4.69
N ARG A 81 -9.04 -6.21 -3.68
CA ARG A 81 -9.38 -7.54 -3.18
C ARG A 81 -10.89 -7.65 -3.10
N ASP A 82 -11.40 -8.87 -3.24
CA ASP A 82 -12.79 -9.17 -2.94
C ASP A 82 -13.21 -8.55 -1.58
N VAL A 83 -14.28 -7.76 -1.61
CA VAL A 83 -14.74 -6.99 -0.45
C VAL A 83 -15.33 -7.88 0.63
N VAL A 84 -15.92 -9.02 0.27
CA VAL A 84 -16.43 -9.98 1.27
C VAL A 84 -15.23 -10.61 1.97
N ALA A 85 -14.25 -11.10 1.21
CA ALA A 85 -13.04 -11.72 1.76
C ALA A 85 -12.23 -10.76 2.64
N SER A 86 -12.16 -9.48 2.29
CA SER A 86 -11.40 -8.48 3.06
C SER A 86 -12.10 -8.03 4.36
N THR A 87 -13.44 -8.08 4.41
CA THR A 87 -14.23 -7.57 5.53
C THR A 87 -14.73 -8.63 6.50
N TRP A 88 -14.81 -9.90 6.07
CA TRP A 88 -15.43 -10.98 6.85
C TRP A 88 -14.86 -11.14 8.26
N ARG A 89 -13.56 -10.89 8.45
CA ARG A 89 -12.94 -10.90 9.78
C ARG A 89 -13.56 -9.90 10.74
N SER A 90 -13.85 -8.68 10.29
CA SER A 90 -14.48 -7.65 11.12
C SER A 90 -15.90 -8.07 11.51
N VAL A 91 -16.64 -8.69 10.58
CA VAL A 91 -17.97 -9.25 10.84
C VAL A 91 -17.90 -10.32 11.92
N VAL A 92 -17.04 -11.33 11.74
CA VAL A 92 -16.94 -12.48 12.65
C VAL A 92 -16.33 -12.11 14.01
N ARG A 93 -15.23 -11.34 14.03
CA ARG A 93 -14.50 -11.04 15.28
C ARG A 93 -15.10 -9.89 16.07
N ARG A 94 -15.67 -8.88 15.40
CA ARG A 94 -16.17 -7.66 16.06
C ARG A 94 -17.70 -7.60 16.14
N GLY A 95 -18.40 -8.60 15.60
CA GLY A 95 -19.86 -8.65 15.57
C GLY A 95 -20.49 -7.52 14.77
N GLN A 96 -19.74 -6.91 13.85
CA GLN A 96 -20.24 -5.78 13.07
C GLN A 96 -21.22 -6.26 11.99
N PRO A 97 -22.29 -5.50 11.69
CA PRO A 97 -23.20 -5.85 10.60
C PRO A 97 -22.47 -5.96 9.27
N ALA A 98 -22.60 -7.10 8.60
CA ALA A 98 -21.85 -7.40 7.38
C ALA A 98 -22.04 -6.35 6.28
N ALA A 99 -23.28 -5.88 6.08
CA ALA A 99 -23.61 -4.88 5.09
C ALA A 99 -22.88 -3.55 5.32
N ASP A 100 -22.73 -3.11 6.57
CA ASP A 100 -22.09 -1.84 6.91
C ASP A 100 -20.59 -1.91 6.66
N VAL A 101 -19.93 -3.00 7.07
CA VAL A 101 -18.50 -3.18 6.85
C VAL A 101 -18.18 -3.32 5.35
N ILE A 102 -18.99 -4.06 4.60
CA ILE A 102 -18.83 -4.22 3.15
C ILE A 102 -19.03 -2.87 2.45
N ARG A 103 -20.08 -2.12 2.81
CA ARG A 103 -20.34 -0.78 2.24
C ARG A 103 -19.16 0.15 2.49
N TYR A 104 -18.65 0.18 3.71
CA TYR A 104 -17.49 1.00 4.06
C TYR A 104 -16.25 0.60 3.26
N ALA A 105 -15.98 -0.69 3.09
CA ALA A 105 -14.84 -1.15 2.29
C ALA A 105 -14.97 -0.78 0.80
N LEU A 106 -16.18 -0.84 0.25
CA LEU A 106 -16.46 -0.40 -1.12
C LEU A 106 -16.24 1.11 -1.27
N GLU A 107 -16.68 1.92 -0.29
CA GLU A 107 -16.44 3.36 -0.27
C GLU A 107 -14.93 3.68 -0.24
N LEU A 108 -14.14 2.94 0.54
CA LEU A 108 -12.69 3.10 0.55
C LEU A 108 -12.06 2.78 -0.81
N GLN A 109 -12.49 1.71 -1.47
CA GLN A 109 -12.00 1.37 -2.82
C GLN A 109 -12.39 2.42 -3.86
N ALA A 110 -13.61 2.96 -3.78
CA ALA A 110 -14.05 4.05 -4.64
C ALA A 110 -13.22 5.33 -4.42
N ASN A 111 -12.96 5.69 -3.17
CA ASN A 111 -12.11 6.84 -2.83
C ASN A 111 -10.68 6.68 -3.33
N GLN A 112 -10.13 5.46 -3.31
CA GLN A 112 -8.81 5.18 -3.88
C GLN A 112 -8.81 5.45 -5.39
N LEU A 113 -9.83 5.03 -6.14
CA LEU A 113 -9.93 5.31 -7.58
C LEU A 113 -10.02 6.82 -7.86
N THR A 114 -10.87 7.53 -7.13
CA THR A 114 -10.97 9.00 -7.24
C THR A 114 -9.61 9.67 -7.00
N LEU A 115 -8.87 9.19 -6.00
CA LEU A 115 -7.54 9.74 -5.69
C LEU A 115 -6.55 9.51 -6.84
N LEU A 116 -6.58 8.34 -7.49
CA LEU A 116 -5.73 8.08 -8.66
C LEU A 116 -6.08 9.02 -9.81
N ASP A 117 -7.37 9.19 -10.11
CA ASP A 117 -7.85 10.08 -11.16
C ASP A 117 -7.43 11.54 -10.90
N GLU A 118 -7.55 12.00 -9.66
CA GLU A 118 -7.14 13.36 -9.25
C GLU A 118 -5.63 13.58 -9.36
N THR A 119 -4.81 12.56 -9.11
CA THR A 119 -3.35 12.69 -9.20
C THR A 119 -2.83 12.74 -10.64
N GLY A 120 -3.55 12.09 -11.57
CA GLY A 120 -3.11 11.92 -12.96
C GLY A 120 -1.82 11.10 -13.14
N ALA A 121 -1.33 10.46 -12.07
CA ALA A 121 -0.07 9.73 -12.08
C ALA A 121 -0.22 8.31 -12.65
N PRO A 122 0.85 7.72 -13.23
CA PRO A 122 0.84 6.34 -13.68
C PRO A 122 0.38 5.39 -12.57
N SER A 123 -0.58 4.53 -12.89
CA SER A 123 -1.22 3.64 -11.92
C SER A 123 -1.33 2.21 -12.47
N LEU A 124 -0.96 1.24 -11.64
CA LEU A 124 -1.14 -0.19 -11.89
C LEU A 124 -2.22 -0.71 -10.94
N LEU A 125 -3.34 -1.16 -11.51
CA LEU A 125 -4.41 -1.81 -10.76
C LEU A 125 -4.14 -3.31 -10.68
N VAL A 126 -4.16 -3.86 -9.47
CA VAL A 126 -3.82 -5.26 -9.19
C VAL A 126 -5.00 -5.94 -8.52
N SER A 127 -5.54 -7.00 -9.11
CA SER A 127 -6.42 -7.93 -8.37
C SER A 127 -5.56 -8.82 -7.50
N TYR A 128 -5.85 -8.84 -6.20
CA TYR A 128 -5.21 -9.72 -5.23
C TYR A 128 -5.39 -11.20 -5.62
N GLU A 129 -6.60 -11.58 -6.03
CA GLU A 129 -6.94 -12.95 -6.40
C GLU A 129 -6.14 -13.41 -7.61
N LYS A 130 -5.99 -12.56 -8.63
CA LYS A 130 -5.13 -12.84 -9.79
C LYS A 130 -3.66 -12.87 -9.42
N ALA A 131 -3.23 -11.99 -8.51
CA ALA A 131 -1.85 -11.90 -8.07
C ALA A 131 -1.37 -13.15 -7.32
N ILE A 132 -2.27 -13.82 -6.57
CA ILE A 132 -1.96 -15.08 -5.90
C ILE A 132 -2.09 -16.30 -6.83
N ASP A 133 -2.98 -16.24 -7.82
CA ASP A 133 -3.20 -17.30 -8.82
C ASP A 133 -2.05 -17.39 -9.83
N ASP A 134 -1.53 -16.24 -10.27
CA ASP A 134 -0.34 -16.14 -11.13
C ASP A 134 0.69 -15.11 -10.60
N PRO A 135 1.50 -15.49 -9.60
CA PRO A 135 2.56 -14.65 -9.06
C PRO A 135 3.63 -14.23 -10.07
N LEU A 136 3.85 -15.04 -11.11
CA LEU A 136 4.84 -14.73 -12.14
C LEU A 136 4.34 -13.60 -13.02
N GLN A 137 3.06 -13.63 -13.40
CA GLN A 137 2.45 -12.54 -14.14
C GLN A 137 2.42 -11.26 -13.32
N LEU A 138 2.15 -11.33 -12.01
CA LEU A 138 2.27 -10.17 -11.12
C LEU A 138 3.68 -9.56 -11.15
N ALA A 139 4.71 -10.40 -10.97
CA ALA A 139 6.09 -9.96 -10.98
C ALA A 139 6.47 -9.32 -12.33
N ALA A 140 6.02 -9.92 -13.45
CA ALA A 140 6.25 -9.39 -14.79
C ALA A 140 5.58 -8.02 -15.00
N SER A 141 4.30 -7.88 -14.62
CA SER A 141 3.57 -6.61 -14.71
C SER A 141 4.19 -5.51 -13.88
N LEU A 142 4.63 -5.82 -12.66
CA LEU A 142 5.33 -4.86 -11.80
C LEU A 142 6.70 -4.47 -12.35
N ASN A 143 7.46 -5.43 -12.89
CA ASN A 143 8.75 -5.17 -13.52
C ASN A 143 8.62 -4.27 -14.76
N GLN A 144 7.60 -4.50 -15.58
CA GLN A 144 7.31 -3.66 -16.74
C GLN A 144 6.85 -2.26 -16.30
N PHE A 145 5.92 -2.18 -15.35
CA PHE A 145 5.36 -0.91 -14.88
C PHE A 145 6.42 -0.01 -14.23
N MET A 146 7.28 -0.58 -13.38
CA MET A 146 8.34 0.18 -12.69
C MET A 146 9.65 0.28 -13.50
N GLY A 147 9.74 -0.33 -14.68
CA GLY A 147 10.94 -0.29 -15.52
C GLY A 147 12.19 -0.92 -14.90
N LEU A 148 12.04 -1.99 -14.10
CA LEU A 148 13.13 -2.54 -13.28
C LEU A 148 14.14 -3.42 -14.07
N GLY A 149 13.78 -3.84 -15.29
CA GLY A 149 14.71 -4.53 -16.19
C GLY A 149 15.09 -5.97 -15.78
N PHE A 150 14.35 -6.63 -14.89
CA PHE A 150 14.64 -8.00 -14.47
C PHE A 150 14.47 -9.02 -15.60
N SER A 151 15.37 -10.00 -15.63
CA SER A 151 15.29 -11.17 -16.51
C SER A 151 14.17 -12.13 -16.09
N ARG A 152 13.75 -13.01 -17.01
CA ARG A 152 12.74 -14.04 -16.71
C ARG A 152 13.12 -14.95 -15.54
N LYS A 153 14.43 -15.19 -15.31
CA LYS A 153 14.91 -15.99 -14.19
C LYS A 153 14.67 -15.26 -12.86
N GLU A 154 15.04 -13.98 -12.78
CA GLU A 154 14.84 -13.15 -11.59
C GLU A 154 13.36 -12.94 -11.27
N LEU A 155 12.51 -12.78 -12.30
CA LEU A 155 11.06 -12.69 -12.12
C LEU A 155 10.48 -13.95 -11.48
N LYS A 156 10.95 -15.15 -11.87
CA LYS A 156 10.54 -16.41 -11.22
C LYS A 156 10.97 -16.46 -9.76
N ASP A 157 12.14 -15.92 -9.42
CA ASP A 157 12.59 -15.87 -8.04
C ASP A 157 11.83 -14.85 -7.19
N HIS A 158 11.41 -13.72 -7.78
CA HIS A 158 10.52 -12.77 -7.12
C HIS A 158 9.10 -13.32 -6.94
N ALA A 159 8.56 -14.04 -7.93
CA ALA A 159 7.24 -14.65 -7.87
C ALA A 159 7.07 -15.59 -6.67
N LYS A 160 8.12 -16.33 -6.29
CA LYS A 160 8.14 -17.21 -5.11
C LYS A 160 7.90 -16.49 -3.78
N ARG A 161 8.07 -15.16 -3.74
CA ARG A 161 7.86 -14.35 -2.53
C ARG A 161 6.39 -13.99 -2.30
N VAL A 162 5.54 -14.21 -3.30
CA VAL A 162 4.09 -14.05 -3.14
C VAL A 162 3.58 -15.26 -2.35
N ASN A 163 3.18 -15.01 -1.11
CA ASN A 163 2.68 -16.05 -0.22
C ASN A 163 1.29 -15.67 0.29
N ALA A 164 0.27 -16.42 -0.17
CA ALA A 164 -1.11 -16.21 0.25
C ALA A 164 -1.28 -16.35 1.78
N GLN A 165 -0.57 -17.31 2.41
CA GLN A 165 -0.66 -17.57 3.85
C GLN A 165 -0.14 -16.39 4.69
N MET A 166 0.93 -15.72 4.24
CA MET A 166 1.43 -14.51 4.94
C MET A 166 0.43 -13.35 4.88
N GLY A 167 -0.30 -13.20 3.76
CA GLY A 167 -1.36 -12.19 3.66
C GLY A 167 -2.50 -12.42 4.66
N TYR A 168 -2.80 -13.69 4.97
CA TYR A 168 -3.76 -14.06 6.02
C TYR A 168 -3.20 -13.87 7.44
N GLN A 169 -1.91 -14.12 7.69
CA GLN A 169 -1.27 -13.89 9.00
C GLN A 169 -1.08 -12.40 9.33
N ALA A 170 -0.70 -11.57 8.36
CA ALA A 170 -0.67 -10.10 8.51
C ALA A 170 -2.05 -9.52 8.81
N SER A 171 -3.09 -10.24 8.41
CA SER A 171 -4.48 -9.96 8.68
C SER A 171 -4.92 -10.49 10.07
N GLU A 172 -4.09 -11.21 10.81
CA GLU A 172 -4.44 -11.75 12.13
C GLU A 172 -3.96 -10.89 13.30
N VAL A 173 -2.97 -10.02 13.06
CA VAL A 173 -2.38 -9.05 14.00
C VAL A 173 -3.17 -7.75 14.04
#